data_AF-A0A317IRQ2-F1
#
_entry.id   AF-A0A317IRQ2-F1
#
_cell.length_a   1.000
_cell.length_b   1.000
_cell.length_c   1.000
_cell.angle_alpha   90.00
_cell.angle_beta   90.00
_cell.angle_gamma   90.00
#
_symmetry.space_group_name_H-M   'P 1'
#
loop_
_entity.id
_entity.type
_entity.pdbx_description
1 polymer ?
#
loop_
_entity_poly.entity_id
_entity_poly.type
_entity_poly.pdbx_seq_one_letter_code
_entity_poly.pdbx_strand_id
1 'polypeptide(L)'
;MSLSQEPTLSALNKYFVCGVRDITGESYAGASGRHDNFGNAIVTTNGAGPHNIQIFMLAADGTVLNCLPGYWSTQDLYQEISLAYQLNQIWQNQSLSVGDKQTYFRTMQLAHIQHHSPAMSRRSRMQGFDLQYEKEHRPNSDFFSGYPNGRAKTVDVVMHQRMAARPFVAYEHFDVANYCDYGKPMYDKEEDYRDSSGHVDQFAARGAPKLGNLESTSRKGYREQPDPRLWGQDQSGTSRKLWGQEQMPAGSTTWGLAK
;
A
#
# COMPACT_ATOMS: atom_id res chain seq x y z
N MET A 1 -5.74 11.47 -10.39
CA MET A 1 -5.90 11.01 -9.00
C MET A 1 -6.82 9.81 -8.99
N SER A 2 -6.39 8.73 -8.36
CA SER A 2 -6.99 7.39 -8.40
C SER A 2 -8.37 7.27 -7.75
N LEU A 3 -8.58 8.05 -6.69
CA LEU A 3 -9.77 7.97 -5.83
C LEU A 3 -10.90 8.92 -6.26
N SER A 4 -10.58 9.96 -7.04
CA SER A 4 -11.50 11.07 -7.35
C SER A 4 -12.12 10.95 -8.75
N GLN A 5 -12.11 9.75 -9.33
CA GLN A 5 -12.57 9.50 -10.71
C GLN A 5 -13.47 8.27 -10.75
N GLU A 6 -14.39 8.25 -11.72
CA GLU A 6 -15.22 7.07 -11.98
C GLU A 6 -14.40 5.94 -12.65
N PRO A 7 -14.71 4.66 -12.36
CA PRO A 7 -15.83 4.16 -11.54
C PRO A 7 -15.54 4.06 -10.02
N THR A 8 -14.32 4.41 -9.58
CA THR A 8 -13.88 4.21 -8.19
C THR A 8 -14.62 5.13 -7.23
N LEU A 9 -14.84 6.39 -7.58
CA LEU A 9 -15.54 7.34 -6.71
C LEU A 9 -16.94 6.85 -6.31
N SER A 10 -17.73 6.40 -7.28
CA SER A 10 -19.06 5.83 -7.01
C SER A 10 -18.99 4.57 -6.14
N ALA A 11 -18.00 3.69 -6.36
CA ALA A 11 -17.84 2.49 -5.55
C ALA A 11 -17.48 2.81 -4.09
N LEU A 12 -16.58 3.77 -3.87
CA LEU A 12 -16.19 4.22 -2.54
C LEU A 12 -17.40 4.80 -1.81
N ASN A 13 -18.14 5.73 -2.43
CA ASN A 13 -19.33 6.34 -1.83
C ASN A 13 -20.42 5.33 -1.46
N LYS A 14 -20.53 4.23 -2.23
CA LYS A 14 -21.58 3.24 -2.03
C LYS A 14 -21.22 2.19 -0.97
N TYR A 15 -19.96 1.75 -0.92
CA TYR A 15 -19.56 0.56 -0.15
C TYR A 15 -18.62 0.85 1.02
N PHE A 16 -18.02 2.03 1.08
CA PHE A 16 -16.97 2.34 2.04
C PHE A 16 -17.22 3.64 2.81
N VAL A 17 -16.71 3.68 4.04
CA VAL A 17 -16.42 4.93 4.73
C VAL A 17 -14.93 5.20 4.53
N CYS A 18 -14.61 6.36 3.96
CA CYS A 18 -13.22 6.71 3.65
C CYS A 18 -12.63 7.62 4.73
N GLY A 19 -11.36 7.38 5.06
CA GLY A 19 -10.58 8.19 5.98
C GLY A 19 -9.12 8.26 5.55
N VAL A 20 -8.36 9.14 6.19
CA VAL A 20 -6.92 9.30 5.95
C VAL A 20 -6.17 9.26 7.27
N ARG A 21 -4.95 8.73 7.23
CA ARG A 21 -4.00 8.75 8.35
C ARG A 21 -2.66 9.25 7.84
N ASP A 22 -2.06 10.18 8.57
CA ASP A 22 -0.68 10.58 8.33
C ASP A 22 0.26 9.50 8.87
N ILE A 23 1.19 9.05 8.03
CA ILE A 23 2.21 8.04 8.35
C ILE A 23 3.59 8.69 8.57
N THR A 24 3.67 10.02 8.60
CA THR A 24 4.93 10.72 8.83
C THR A 24 5.55 10.29 10.17
N GLY A 25 6.82 9.87 10.13
CA GLY A 25 7.54 9.38 11.30
C GLY A 25 7.37 7.88 11.58
N GLU A 26 6.46 7.19 10.87
CA GLU A 26 6.37 5.73 10.95
C GLU A 26 7.66 5.09 10.40
N SER A 27 8.04 3.94 10.94
CA SER A 27 9.30 3.26 10.57
C SER A 27 9.33 2.77 9.11
N TYR A 28 8.15 2.56 8.52
CA TYR A 28 7.96 2.12 7.14
C TYR A 28 7.70 3.27 6.17
N ALA A 29 7.56 4.50 6.68
CA ALA A 29 7.37 5.67 5.85
C ALA A 29 8.68 6.02 5.13
N GLY A 30 8.55 6.32 3.85
CA GLY A 30 9.65 6.78 3.02
C GLY A 30 9.94 8.26 3.23
N ALA A 31 10.85 8.79 2.42
CA ALA A 31 10.96 10.23 2.23
C ALA A 31 10.71 10.60 0.77
N SER A 32 10.05 11.73 0.55
CA SER A 32 9.85 12.26 -0.79
C SER A 32 10.00 13.77 -0.84
N GLY A 33 10.23 14.29 -2.04
CA GLY A 33 9.98 15.70 -2.33
C GLY A 33 8.53 16.08 -2.01
N ARG A 34 8.29 17.35 -1.68
CA ARG A 34 6.93 17.87 -1.46
C ARG A 34 6.12 17.78 -2.75
N HIS A 35 4.90 17.25 -2.65
CA HIS A 35 3.92 17.30 -3.73
C HIS A 35 3.06 18.56 -3.57
N ASP A 36 2.95 19.36 -4.62
CA ASP A 36 1.88 20.36 -4.71
C ASP A 36 0.54 19.63 -4.91
N ASN A 37 -0.53 20.13 -4.31
CA ASN A 37 -1.90 19.62 -4.46
C ASN A 37 -2.39 19.70 -5.91
N PHE A 38 -1.78 20.59 -6.71
CA PHE A 38 -2.03 20.74 -8.15
C PHE A 38 -0.90 20.17 -9.02
N GLY A 39 0.10 19.53 -8.42
CA GLY A 39 1.22 18.95 -9.14
C GLY A 39 0.76 17.80 -10.04
N ASN A 40 1.20 17.82 -11.30
CA ASN A 40 0.97 16.70 -12.20
C ASN A 40 1.90 15.55 -11.80
N ALA A 41 1.34 14.40 -11.42
CA ALA A 41 2.10 13.16 -11.40
C ALA A 41 2.24 12.68 -12.85
N ILE A 42 3.39 12.97 -13.46
CA ILE A 42 3.64 12.62 -14.87
C ILE A 42 4.04 11.14 -14.91
N VAL A 43 3.15 10.29 -15.41
CA VAL A 43 3.40 8.85 -15.65
C VAL A 43 3.71 8.07 -14.37
N THR A 44 2.65 7.64 -13.68
CA THR A 44 2.75 6.75 -12.51
C THR A 44 2.28 5.34 -12.85
N THR A 45 2.84 4.35 -12.16
CA THR A 45 2.44 2.94 -12.23
C THR A 45 1.60 2.56 -11.00
N ASN A 46 0.86 1.46 -11.07
CA ASN A 46 0.29 0.85 -9.88
C ASN A 46 1.45 0.43 -8.96
N GLY A 47 1.35 0.75 -7.68
CA GLY A 47 2.41 0.49 -6.72
C GLY A 47 3.49 1.56 -6.61
N ALA A 48 3.41 2.67 -7.34
CA ALA A 48 4.43 3.72 -7.25
C ALA A 48 4.35 4.46 -5.91
N GLY A 49 5.50 4.66 -5.24
CA GLY A 49 5.57 5.27 -3.91
C GLY A 49 5.03 4.37 -2.78
N PRO A 50 5.45 3.10 -2.67
CA PRO A 50 4.89 2.16 -1.72
C PRO A 50 5.13 2.54 -0.25
N HIS A 51 6.17 3.33 0.00
CA HIS A 51 6.52 3.84 1.32
C HIS A 51 5.81 5.17 1.66
N ASN A 52 5.13 5.79 0.71
CA ASN A 52 4.50 7.11 0.89
C ASN A 52 2.97 7.02 0.99
N ILE A 53 2.37 6.01 0.36
CA ILE A 53 0.92 5.82 0.34
C ILE A 53 0.65 4.33 0.58
N GLN A 54 -0.30 4.03 1.46
CA GLN A 54 -0.88 2.69 1.59
C GLN A 54 -2.40 2.80 1.65
N ILE A 55 -3.09 2.10 0.75
CA ILE A 55 -4.54 2.06 0.69
C ILE A 55 -5.00 0.75 1.34
N PHE A 56 -5.67 0.86 2.48
CA PHE A 56 -6.25 -0.29 3.18
C PHE A 56 -7.76 -0.35 2.93
N MET A 57 -8.26 -1.54 2.60
CA MET A 57 -9.68 -1.85 2.68
C MET A 57 -9.90 -2.75 3.90
N LEU A 58 -10.68 -2.26 4.86
CA LEU A 58 -10.89 -2.92 6.15
C LEU A 58 -12.36 -3.34 6.30
N ALA A 59 -12.58 -4.44 7.02
CA ALA A 59 -13.89 -4.73 7.61
C ALA A 59 -14.15 -3.79 8.79
N ALA A 60 -15.40 -3.73 9.26
CA ALA A 60 -15.82 -2.83 10.34
C ALA A 60 -15.09 -3.08 11.68
N ASP A 61 -14.55 -4.28 11.89
CA ASP A 61 -13.78 -4.66 13.07
C ASP A 61 -12.26 -4.42 12.92
N GLY A 62 -11.83 -3.78 11.83
CA GLY A 62 -10.41 -3.52 11.56
C GLY A 62 -9.66 -4.68 10.89
N THR A 63 -10.34 -5.76 10.52
CA THR A 63 -9.74 -6.85 9.74
C THR A 63 -9.34 -6.37 8.35
N VAL A 64 -8.10 -6.64 7.93
CA VAL A 64 -7.60 -6.27 6.60
C VAL A 64 -8.19 -7.20 5.55
N LEU A 65 -8.91 -6.61 4.59
CA LEU A 65 -9.50 -7.31 3.45
C LEU A 65 -8.57 -7.24 2.23
N ASN A 66 -7.99 -6.07 1.99
CA ASN A 66 -6.99 -5.85 0.95
C ASN A 66 -6.07 -4.68 1.33
N CYS A 67 -4.84 -4.69 0.82
CA CYS A 67 -3.86 -3.63 1.04
C CYS A 67 -3.12 -3.36 -0.26
N LEU A 68 -3.11 -2.09 -0.68
CA LEU A 68 -2.50 -1.65 -1.93
C LEU A 68 -1.51 -0.52 -1.62
N PRO A 69 -0.19 -0.79 -1.61
CA PRO A 69 0.81 0.25 -1.49
C PRO A 69 0.87 1.08 -2.77
N GLY A 70 1.23 2.35 -2.61
CA GLY A 70 1.45 3.30 -3.67
C GLY A 70 0.20 3.77 -4.40
N TYR A 71 0.42 4.48 -5.49
CA TYR A 71 -0.63 4.90 -6.41
C TYR A 71 -1.25 3.70 -7.14
N TRP A 72 -2.54 3.78 -7.49
CA TRP A 72 -3.22 2.80 -8.33
C TRP A 72 -4.10 3.49 -9.36
N SER A 73 -4.16 3.01 -10.61
CA SER A 73 -5.05 3.61 -11.60
C SER A 73 -6.52 3.45 -11.18
N THR A 74 -7.36 4.42 -11.53
CA THR A 74 -8.78 4.44 -11.14
C THR A 74 -9.51 3.16 -11.52
N GLN A 75 -9.29 2.65 -12.74
CA GLN A 75 -9.98 1.46 -13.23
C GLN A 75 -9.50 0.18 -12.53
N ASP A 76 -8.21 0.09 -12.21
CA ASP A 76 -7.66 -1.07 -11.51
C ASP A 76 -8.08 -1.07 -10.04
N LEU A 77 -8.04 0.11 -9.39
CA LEU A 77 -8.49 0.27 -8.00
C LEU A 77 -9.95 -0.14 -7.81
N TYR A 78 -10.82 0.13 -8.78
CA TYR A 78 -12.21 -0.35 -8.73
C TYR A 78 -12.31 -1.89 -8.66
N GLN A 79 -11.44 -2.61 -9.37
CA GLN A 79 -11.41 -4.08 -9.32
C GLN A 79 -10.97 -4.57 -7.94
N GLU A 80 -9.99 -3.89 -7.34
CA GLU A 80 -9.51 -4.20 -5.99
C GLU A 80 -10.53 -3.92 -4.89
N ILE A 81 -11.27 -2.80 -5.01
CA ILE A 81 -12.39 -2.46 -4.14
C ILE A 81 -13.50 -3.52 -4.25
N SER A 82 -13.77 -3.98 -5.47
CA SER A 82 -14.78 -5.02 -5.73
C SER A 82 -14.37 -6.36 -5.09
N LEU A 83 -13.09 -6.74 -5.17
CA LEU A 83 -12.56 -7.91 -4.45
C LEU A 83 -12.71 -7.75 -2.94
N ALA A 84 -12.30 -6.60 -2.38
CA ALA A 84 -12.41 -6.35 -0.94
C ALA A 84 -13.86 -6.45 -0.44
N TYR A 85 -14.83 -5.94 -1.22
CA TYR A 85 -16.25 -6.10 -0.90
C TYR A 85 -16.67 -7.57 -0.83
N GLN A 86 -16.24 -8.41 -1.80
CA GLN A 86 -16.54 -9.85 -1.78
C GLN A 86 -15.87 -10.56 -0.61
N LEU A 87 -14.61 -10.24 -0.31
CA LEU A 87 -13.89 -10.77 0.86
C LEU A 87 -14.60 -10.41 2.17
N ASN A 88 -15.20 -9.21 2.27
CA ASN A 88 -16.01 -8.85 3.43
C ASN A 88 -17.25 -9.76 3.57
N GLN A 89 -17.89 -10.15 2.47
CA GLN A 89 -19.02 -11.09 2.54
C GLN A 89 -18.59 -12.46 3.09
N ILE A 90 -17.39 -12.92 2.72
CA ILE A 90 -16.80 -14.14 3.30
C ILE A 90 -16.50 -13.94 4.78
N TRP A 91 -15.91 -12.81 5.16
CA TRP A 91 -15.58 -12.50 6.56
C TRP A 91 -16.81 -12.49 7.46
N GLN A 92 -17.89 -11.85 7.01
CA GLN A 92 -19.15 -11.73 7.76
C GLN A 92 -19.99 -13.00 7.77
N ASN A 93 -19.65 -14.00 6.94
CA ASN A 93 -20.43 -15.23 6.85
C ASN A 93 -20.26 -16.08 8.13
N GLN A 94 -21.32 -16.20 8.93
CA GLN A 94 -21.30 -16.94 10.20
C GLN A 94 -21.38 -18.46 10.02
N SER A 95 -21.75 -18.96 8.84
CA SER A 95 -21.78 -20.41 8.58
C SER A 95 -20.42 -21.01 8.23
N LEU A 96 -19.43 -20.16 7.89
CA LEU A 96 -18.07 -20.59 7.58
C LEU A 96 -17.21 -20.64 8.83
N SER A 97 -16.42 -21.70 8.98
CA SER A 97 -15.38 -21.75 10.00
C SER A 97 -14.26 -20.74 9.69
N VAL A 98 -13.44 -20.40 10.69
CA VAL A 98 -12.26 -19.55 10.48
C VAL A 98 -11.32 -20.17 9.43
N GLY A 99 -11.12 -21.49 9.45
CA GLY A 99 -10.29 -22.20 8.48
C GLY A 99 -10.82 -22.09 7.05
N ASP A 100 -12.14 -22.20 6.88
CA ASP A 100 -12.77 -22.04 5.56
C ASP A 100 -12.63 -20.61 5.06
N LYS A 101 -12.89 -19.62 5.92
CA LYS A 101 -12.70 -18.20 5.59
C LYS A 101 -11.29 -17.92 5.10
N GLN A 102 -10.27 -18.39 5.82
CA GLN A 102 -8.88 -18.22 5.41
C GLN A 102 -8.58 -18.91 4.07
N THR A 103 -9.18 -20.07 3.81
CA THR A 103 -9.03 -20.80 2.55
C THR A 103 -9.70 -20.05 1.39
N TYR A 104 -10.90 -19.50 1.60
CA TYR A 104 -11.56 -18.63 0.63
C TYR A 104 -10.75 -17.37 0.36
N PHE A 105 -10.25 -16.71 1.41
CA PHE A 105 -9.42 -15.52 1.27
C PHE A 105 -8.21 -15.78 0.37
N ARG A 106 -7.44 -16.83 0.67
CA ARG A 106 -6.28 -17.28 -0.12
C ARG A 106 -6.68 -17.53 -1.57
N THR A 107 -7.71 -18.33 -1.77
CA THR A 107 -8.17 -18.74 -3.11
C THR A 107 -8.62 -17.52 -3.92
N MET A 108 -9.41 -16.62 -3.33
CA MET A 108 -9.93 -15.44 -4.01
C MET A 108 -8.81 -14.46 -4.37
N GLN A 109 -7.87 -14.20 -3.46
CA GLN A 109 -6.70 -13.35 -3.74
C GLN A 109 -5.87 -13.90 -4.92
N LEU A 110 -5.57 -15.20 -4.91
CA LEU A 110 -4.78 -15.83 -5.98
C LEU A 110 -5.55 -15.96 -7.30
N ALA A 111 -6.85 -16.22 -7.26
CA ALA A 111 -7.71 -16.30 -8.44
C ALA A 111 -7.89 -14.92 -9.09
N HIS A 112 -7.98 -13.85 -8.29
CA HIS A 112 -8.15 -12.48 -8.77
C HIS A 112 -7.03 -12.04 -9.71
N ILE A 113 -5.78 -12.49 -9.45
CA ILE A 113 -4.63 -12.29 -10.35
C ILE A 113 -4.94 -12.73 -11.80
N GLN A 114 -5.68 -13.84 -11.97
CA GLN A 114 -6.02 -14.37 -13.30
C GLN A 114 -7.05 -13.51 -14.05
N HIS A 115 -7.75 -12.63 -13.33
CA HIS A 115 -8.72 -11.69 -13.90
C HIS A 115 -8.09 -10.33 -14.25
N HIS A 116 -6.82 -10.11 -13.90
CA HIS A 116 -6.14 -8.87 -14.24
C HIS A 116 -5.98 -8.72 -15.74
N SER A 117 -6.45 -7.60 -16.26
CA SER A 117 -6.28 -7.30 -17.69
C SER A 117 -4.80 -7.12 -18.04
N PRO A 118 -4.38 -7.41 -19.29
CA PRO A 118 -3.03 -7.09 -19.73
C PRO A 118 -2.67 -5.61 -19.57
N ALA A 119 -3.66 -4.71 -19.57
CA ALA A 119 -3.46 -3.28 -19.32
C ALA A 119 -3.12 -2.99 -17.85
N MET A 120 -3.82 -3.63 -16.91
CA MET A 120 -3.51 -3.56 -15.48
C MET A 120 -2.11 -4.07 -15.21
N SER A 121 -1.76 -5.27 -15.69
CA SER A 121 -0.41 -5.82 -15.48
C SER A 121 0.68 -4.94 -16.08
N ARG A 122 0.44 -4.26 -17.23
CA ARG A 122 1.38 -3.27 -17.77
C ARG A 122 1.52 -2.05 -16.86
N ARG A 123 0.42 -1.54 -16.31
CA ARG A 123 0.43 -0.43 -15.34
C ARG A 123 1.04 -0.84 -14.00
N SER A 124 1.04 -2.12 -13.65
CA SER A 124 1.62 -2.64 -12.40
C SER A 124 3.08 -3.07 -12.52
N ARG A 125 3.75 -2.75 -13.63
CA ARG A 125 5.21 -2.89 -13.69
C ARG A 125 5.84 -1.90 -12.72
N MET A 126 6.78 -2.37 -11.92
CA MET A 126 7.59 -1.51 -11.07
C MET A 126 8.30 -0.45 -11.91
N GLN A 127 8.41 0.78 -11.40
CA GLN A 127 9.14 1.85 -12.10
C GLN A 127 10.60 1.47 -12.29
N GLY A 128 11.23 1.96 -13.36
CA GLY A 128 12.56 1.51 -13.76
C GLY A 128 13.63 1.66 -12.67
N PHE A 129 13.61 2.77 -11.93
CA PHE A 129 14.54 3.03 -10.84
C PHE A 129 14.28 2.14 -9.61
N ASP A 130 13.01 1.84 -9.29
CA ASP A 130 12.66 0.92 -8.20
C ASP A 130 13.07 -0.51 -8.56
N LEU A 131 12.85 -0.92 -9.81
CA LEU A 131 13.28 -2.22 -10.32
C LEU A 131 14.80 -2.37 -10.30
N GLN A 132 15.53 -1.30 -10.63
CA GLN A 132 16.98 -1.29 -10.53
C GLN A 132 17.44 -1.42 -9.07
N TYR A 133 16.84 -0.65 -8.16
CA TYR A 133 17.15 -0.72 -6.73
C TYR A 133 16.92 -2.14 -6.18
N GLU A 134 15.77 -2.74 -6.48
CA GLU A 134 15.43 -4.11 -6.09
C GLU A 134 16.43 -5.13 -6.63
N LYS A 135 16.88 -5.02 -7.88
CA LYS A 135 17.89 -5.92 -8.45
C LYS A 135 19.25 -5.80 -7.75
N GLU A 136 19.65 -4.58 -7.40
CA GLU A 136 20.96 -4.30 -6.82
C GLU A 136 21.03 -4.68 -5.33
N HIS A 137 19.95 -4.42 -4.58
CA HIS A 137 19.96 -4.52 -3.12
C HIS A 137 19.17 -5.73 -2.60
N ARG A 138 18.22 -6.24 -3.38
CA ARG A 138 17.28 -7.29 -2.97
C ARG A 138 17.04 -8.33 -4.07
N PRO A 139 18.10 -8.94 -4.64
CA PRO A 139 17.96 -9.88 -5.75
C PRO A 139 17.12 -11.12 -5.42
N ASN A 140 16.91 -11.41 -4.14
CA ASN A 140 16.11 -12.52 -3.64
C ASN A 140 14.67 -12.12 -3.24
N SER A 141 14.21 -10.90 -3.56
CA SER A 141 12.84 -10.50 -3.25
C SER A 141 11.81 -11.35 -4.00
N ASP A 142 10.59 -11.39 -3.48
CA ASP A 142 9.47 -12.15 -4.05
C ASP A 142 9.03 -11.65 -5.44
N PHE A 143 9.53 -10.49 -5.86
CA PHE A 143 9.45 -9.99 -7.24
C PHE A 143 10.28 -10.81 -8.23
N PHE A 144 11.33 -11.53 -7.79
CA PHE A 144 12.23 -12.27 -8.67
C PHE A 144 12.19 -13.79 -8.51
N SER A 145 11.58 -14.31 -7.44
CA SER A 145 11.51 -15.76 -7.18
C SER A 145 10.61 -16.49 -8.21
N GLY A 146 11.17 -17.45 -8.96
CA GLY A 146 10.41 -18.56 -9.57
C GLY A 146 9.48 -18.27 -10.76
N TYR A 147 9.71 -17.24 -11.57
CA TYR A 147 8.92 -16.95 -12.80
C TYR A 147 9.84 -16.80 -14.04
N PRO A 148 9.41 -17.24 -15.25
CA PRO A 148 10.13 -18.29 -15.98
C PRO A 148 11.30 -17.84 -16.86
N ASN A 149 11.71 -16.57 -16.85
CA ASN A 149 12.74 -16.05 -17.76
C ASN A 149 13.54 -14.85 -17.19
N GLY A 150 13.69 -14.73 -15.87
CA GLY A 150 14.40 -13.61 -15.25
C GLY A 150 13.69 -12.25 -15.37
N ARG A 151 12.37 -12.25 -15.62
CA ARG A 151 11.51 -11.06 -15.59
C ARG A 151 10.87 -10.92 -14.21
N ALA A 152 10.92 -9.71 -13.65
CA ALA A 152 10.25 -9.39 -12.40
C ALA A 152 8.73 -9.60 -12.51
N LYS A 153 8.12 -10.14 -11.46
CA LYS A 153 6.67 -10.11 -11.28
C LYS A 153 6.19 -8.66 -11.22
N THR A 154 4.95 -8.43 -11.61
CA THR A 154 4.31 -7.12 -11.49
C THR A 154 3.78 -6.93 -10.06
N VAL A 155 3.64 -5.67 -9.63
CA VAL A 155 3.25 -5.32 -8.25
C VAL A 155 1.92 -5.96 -7.88
N ASP A 156 0.93 -5.91 -8.77
CA ASP A 156 -0.39 -6.52 -8.57
C ASP A 156 -0.28 -8.00 -8.17
N VAL A 157 0.52 -8.77 -8.90
CA VAL A 157 0.74 -10.21 -8.62
C VAL A 157 1.36 -10.40 -7.23
N VAL A 158 2.40 -9.62 -6.91
CA VAL A 158 3.11 -9.76 -5.63
C VAL A 158 2.20 -9.36 -4.46
N MET A 159 1.42 -8.28 -4.59
CA MET A 159 0.52 -7.83 -3.53
C MET A 159 -0.56 -8.84 -3.20
N HIS A 160 -1.16 -9.50 -4.20
CA HIS A 160 -2.12 -10.58 -3.96
C HIS A 160 -1.48 -11.83 -3.37
N GLN A 161 -0.26 -12.20 -3.80
CA GLN A 161 0.49 -13.30 -3.19
C GLN A 161 0.79 -13.01 -1.70
N ARG A 162 1.21 -11.77 -1.40
CA ARG A 162 1.44 -11.31 -0.03
C ARG A 162 0.14 -11.31 0.78
N MET A 163 -0.99 -10.86 0.22
CA MET A 163 -2.28 -10.92 0.91
C MET A 163 -2.70 -12.36 1.17
N ALA A 164 -2.59 -13.27 0.19
CA ALA A 164 -2.94 -14.68 0.36
C ALA A 164 -2.15 -15.33 1.52
N ALA A 165 -0.89 -14.93 1.73
CA ALA A 165 -0.11 -15.40 2.89
C ALA A 165 -0.62 -14.88 4.25
N ARG A 166 -1.49 -13.87 4.28
CA ARG A 166 -1.94 -13.12 5.48
C ARG A 166 -3.48 -13.01 5.53
N PRO A 167 -4.23 -14.12 5.57
CA PRO A 167 -5.68 -14.05 5.48
C PRO A 167 -6.30 -13.45 6.74
N PHE A 168 -7.13 -12.41 6.56
CA PHE A 168 -7.94 -11.79 7.61
C PHE A 168 -7.15 -11.40 8.87
N VAL A 169 -5.96 -10.82 8.69
CA VAL A 169 -5.17 -10.27 9.79
C VAL A 169 -5.78 -8.94 10.24
N ALA A 170 -5.91 -8.74 11.55
CA ALA A 170 -6.33 -7.45 12.11
C ALA A 170 -5.30 -6.36 11.79
N TYR A 171 -5.74 -5.15 11.47
CA TYR A 171 -4.86 -4.05 11.06
C TYR A 171 -3.72 -3.77 12.07
N GLU A 172 -4.03 -3.84 13.36
CA GLU A 172 -3.05 -3.68 14.47
C GLU A 172 -1.94 -4.75 14.50
N HIS A 173 -2.16 -5.88 13.84
CA HIS A 173 -1.19 -6.97 13.69
C HIS A 173 -0.66 -7.09 12.26
N PHE A 174 -1.11 -6.22 11.36
CA PHE A 174 -0.67 -6.24 9.98
C PHE A 174 0.71 -5.59 9.87
N ASP A 175 1.70 -6.37 9.47
CA ASP A 175 3.07 -5.90 9.27
C ASP A 175 3.18 -5.06 7.99
N VAL A 176 2.78 -3.79 8.09
CA VAL A 176 2.80 -2.82 6.99
C VAL A 176 4.21 -2.65 6.44
N ALA A 177 5.21 -2.64 7.33
CA ALA A 177 6.61 -2.45 6.97
C ALA A 177 7.04 -3.52 5.97
N ASN A 178 6.96 -4.80 6.34
CA ASN A 178 7.37 -5.87 5.45
C ASN A 178 6.41 -6.07 4.26
N TYR A 179 5.11 -5.78 4.43
CA TYR A 179 4.14 -5.92 3.34
C TYR A 179 4.36 -4.92 2.21
N CYS A 180 4.72 -3.67 2.52
CA CYS A 180 4.92 -2.61 1.53
C CYS A 180 6.37 -2.48 1.08
N ASP A 181 7.31 -3.21 1.69
CA ASP A 181 8.74 -3.08 1.42
C ASP A 181 9.12 -3.62 0.03
N TYR A 182 9.23 -2.68 -0.92
CA TYR A 182 9.87 -2.84 -2.22
C TYR A 182 10.22 -1.47 -2.81
N GLY A 183 11.19 -1.44 -3.72
CA GLY A 183 11.62 -0.21 -4.37
C GLY A 183 12.45 0.67 -3.43
N LYS A 184 12.73 1.89 -3.87
CA LYS A 184 13.61 2.80 -3.14
C LYS A 184 12.83 3.50 -2.02
N PRO A 185 13.39 3.60 -0.79
CA PRO A 185 12.74 4.30 0.32
C PRO A 185 12.67 5.82 0.15
N MET A 186 13.41 6.36 -0.82
CA MET A 186 13.53 7.79 -1.05
C MET A 186 13.30 8.16 -2.51
N TYR A 187 12.31 9.02 -2.75
CA TYR A 187 11.96 9.55 -4.06
C TYR A 187 12.35 11.02 -4.18
N ASP A 188 13.34 11.31 -5.02
CA ASP A 188 13.67 12.69 -5.40
C ASP A 188 12.73 13.11 -6.54
N LYS A 189 11.85 14.08 -6.28
CA LYS A 189 10.97 14.63 -7.31
C LYS A 189 11.68 15.76 -8.04
N GLU A 190 12.44 15.38 -9.06
CA GLU A 190 13.08 16.31 -10.00
C GLU A 190 12.09 16.95 -10.98
N GLU A 191 10.84 16.45 -11.04
CA GLU A 191 9.81 16.85 -12.00
C GLU A 191 9.36 18.31 -11.84
N ASP A 192 9.29 18.83 -10.61
CA ASP A 192 8.89 20.23 -10.37
C ASP A 192 10.01 21.22 -10.73
N TYR A 193 11.22 20.71 -10.95
CA TYR A 193 12.41 21.46 -11.37
C TYR A 193 12.74 21.20 -12.83
N ARG A 194 11.83 20.54 -13.56
CA ARG A 194 11.97 20.26 -14.98
C ARG A 194 11.40 21.41 -15.80
N ASP A 195 12.20 21.98 -16.68
CA ASP A 195 11.77 23.01 -17.62
C ASP A 195 10.94 22.44 -18.78
N SER A 196 10.43 23.31 -19.64
CA SER A 196 9.64 22.93 -20.83
C SER A 196 10.43 22.11 -21.86
N SER A 197 11.75 22.06 -21.77
CA SER A 197 12.62 21.24 -22.62
C SER A 197 12.88 19.85 -22.04
N GLY A 198 12.42 19.60 -20.81
CA GLY A 198 12.65 18.35 -20.09
C GLY A 198 13.94 18.33 -19.27
N HIS A 199 14.68 19.45 -19.22
CA HIS A 199 15.91 19.58 -18.43
C HIS A 199 15.58 19.86 -16.97
N VAL A 200 16.25 19.18 -16.05
CA VAL A 200 16.06 19.34 -14.59
C VAL A 200 17.16 20.24 -14.03
N ASP A 201 16.77 21.29 -13.31
CA ASP A 201 17.71 22.03 -12.45
C ASP A 201 18.08 21.18 -11.22
N GLN A 202 19.17 20.43 -11.34
CA GLN A 202 19.65 19.56 -10.26
C GLN A 202 20.09 20.31 -9.01
N PHE A 203 20.50 21.58 -9.13
CA PHE A 203 20.92 22.36 -7.96
C PHE A 203 19.70 22.77 -7.13
N ALA A 204 18.66 23.27 -7.79
CA ALA A 204 17.39 23.59 -7.15
C ALA A 204 16.70 22.34 -6.58
N ALA A 205 16.69 21.23 -7.32
CA ALA A 205 16.07 19.98 -6.86
C ALA A 205 16.74 19.40 -5.60
N ARG A 206 18.07 19.49 -5.49
CA ARG A 206 18.80 19.01 -4.30
C ARG A 206 18.53 19.84 -3.05
N GLY A 207 18.24 21.12 -3.21
CA GLY A 207 17.90 22.04 -2.11
C GLY A 207 16.44 21.99 -1.67
N ALA A 208 15.60 21.20 -2.35
CA ALA A 208 14.17 21.12 -2.08
C ALA A 208 13.88 20.55 -0.67
N PRO A 209 12.88 21.09 0.05
CA PRO A 209 12.44 20.51 1.31
C PRO A 209 11.89 19.10 1.09
N LYS A 210 12.38 18.15 1.90
CA LYS A 210 11.95 16.75 1.90
C LYS A 210 10.97 16.51 3.04
N LEU A 211 9.98 15.68 2.78
CA LEU A 211 8.98 15.23 3.76
C LEU A 211 9.18 13.73 4.04
N GLY A 212 8.68 13.26 5.18
CA GLY A 212 8.74 11.85 5.58
C GLY A 212 9.86 11.53 6.56
N ASN A 213 10.20 10.24 6.67
CA ASN A 213 11.17 9.77 7.66
C ASN A 213 12.60 9.90 7.12
N LEU A 214 13.25 11.04 7.39
CA LEU A 214 14.60 11.30 6.89
C LEU A 214 15.67 10.40 7.53
N GLU A 215 15.44 9.89 8.74
CA GLU A 215 16.37 8.98 9.43
C GLU A 215 16.42 7.60 8.78
N SER A 216 15.27 7.08 8.34
CA SER A 216 15.16 5.79 7.64
C SER A 216 15.83 5.80 6.24
N THR A 217 16.07 6.99 5.67
CA THR A 217 16.77 7.16 4.38
C THR A 217 18.30 7.18 4.49
N SER A 218 18.86 7.26 5.71
CA SER A 218 20.30 7.18 5.90
C SER A 218 20.77 5.73 5.75
N ARG A 219 21.84 5.50 4.95
CA ARG A 219 22.43 4.18 4.60
C ARG A 219 22.70 3.20 5.76
N LYS A 220 22.56 3.61 7.03
CA LYS A 220 22.83 2.80 8.24
C LYS A 220 21.56 2.32 8.95
N GLY A 221 20.36 2.78 8.56
CA GLY A 221 19.11 2.51 9.27
C GLY A 221 18.40 1.19 8.90
N TYR A 222 18.67 0.63 7.72
CA TYR A 222 18.15 -0.69 7.32
C TYR A 222 18.94 -1.79 8.03
N ARG A 223 18.64 -2.01 9.32
CA ARG A 223 19.08 -3.19 10.04
C ARG A 223 18.31 -4.38 9.47
N GLU A 224 19.03 -5.33 8.86
CA GLU A 224 18.53 -6.68 8.60
C GLU A 224 17.95 -7.26 9.91
N GLN A 225 16.69 -7.72 9.92
CA GLN A 225 16.15 -8.79 10.79
C GLN A 225 14.63 -9.00 10.63
N PRO A 226 14.04 -10.16 11.01
CA PRO A 226 14.56 -11.53 11.03
C PRO A 226 13.74 -12.51 10.13
N ASP A 227 14.22 -13.77 10.09
CA ASP A 227 13.78 -14.93 9.28
C ASP A 227 12.25 -15.08 9.06
N PRO A 228 11.77 -15.28 7.81
CA PRO A 228 10.35 -15.51 7.47
C PRO A 228 9.68 -16.72 8.13
N ARG A 229 10.43 -17.59 8.81
CA ARG A 229 9.94 -18.88 9.36
C ARG A 229 9.18 -18.80 10.68
N LEU A 230 8.93 -17.62 11.25
CA LEU A 230 8.26 -17.48 12.55
C LEU A 230 6.73 -17.22 12.51
N TRP A 231 6.12 -17.09 11.33
CA TRP A 231 4.69 -16.71 11.22
C TRP A 231 3.73 -17.91 11.30
N GLY A 232 3.89 -18.75 12.33
CA GLY A 232 3.07 -19.96 12.50
C GLY A 232 2.84 -20.42 13.94
N GLN A 233 3.15 -19.62 14.97
CA GLN A 233 2.83 -20.00 16.35
C GLN A 233 1.80 -19.05 16.98
N ASP A 234 0.65 -19.67 17.24
CA ASP A 234 -0.47 -19.18 18.04
C ASP A 234 0.01 -18.65 19.39
N GLN A 235 -0.22 -17.36 19.66
CA GLN A 235 -0.09 -16.78 20.99
C GLN A 235 -1.46 -16.28 21.45
N SER A 236 -2.23 -17.21 21.99
CA SER A 236 -3.33 -16.92 22.89
C SER A 236 -2.78 -16.28 24.17
N GLY A 237 -3.09 -15.00 24.41
CA GLY A 237 -2.55 -14.28 25.56
C GLY A 237 -3.06 -12.86 25.72
N THR A 238 -4.35 -12.73 26.04
CA THR A 238 -5.01 -11.59 26.72
C THR A 238 -4.24 -10.29 26.95
N SER A 239 -4.71 -9.20 26.33
CA SER A 239 -4.90 -7.90 27.02
C SER A 239 -5.84 -7.01 26.19
N ARG A 240 -7.14 -7.01 26.54
CA ARG A 240 -8.11 -6.05 25.98
C ARG A 240 -7.84 -4.67 26.56
N LYS A 241 -7.26 -3.76 25.77
CA LYS A 241 -7.52 -2.33 25.93
C LYS A 241 -8.68 -1.98 25.01
N LEU A 242 -9.84 -1.74 25.61
CA LEU A 242 -11.01 -1.16 24.95
C LEU A 242 -10.66 0.28 24.55
N TRP A 243 -10.61 0.54 23.25
CA TRP A 243 -10.52 1.88 22.70
C TRP A 243 -11.89 2.56 22.84
N GLY A 244 -11.97 3.54 23.74
CA GLY A 244 -13.21 4.29 23.97
C GLY A 244 -13.31 4.99 25.33
N GLN A 245 -12.26 5.66 25.80
CA GLN A 245 -12.35 6.71 26.83
C GLN A 245 -11.02 7.45 26.94
N GLU A 246 -10.84 8.49 26.11
CA GLU A 246 -10.01 9.62 26.49
C GLU A 246 -10.92 10.83 26.66
N GLN A 247 -10.82 11.44 27.85
CA GLN A 247 -11.55 12.63 28.23
C GLN A 247 -11.11 13.79 27.33
N MET A 248 -12.04 14.34 26.55
CA MET A 248 -11.82 15.59 25.85
C MET A 248 -11.81 16.76 26.85
N PRO A 249 -10.86 17.71 26.76
CA PRO A 249 -10.99 18.99 27.43
C PRO A 249 -12.12 19.80 26.78
N ALA A 250 -12.94 20.43 27.60
CA ALA A 250 -14.07 21.24 27.16
C ALA A 250 -13.59 22.47 26.37
N GLY A 251 -14.11 22.63 25.15
CA GLY A 251 -14.10 23.91 24.44
C GLY A 251 -13.90 23.81 22.93
N SER A 252 -14.82 24.44 22.19
CA SER A 252 -14.72 24.84 20.78
C SER A 252 -15.04 23.79 19.70
N THR A 253 -16.32 23.76 19.36
CA THR A 253 -16.99 23.31 18.14
C THR A 253 -16.41 23.93 16.87
N THR A 254 -16.10 23.11 15.84
CA THR A 254 -16.60 23.18 14.45
C THR A 254 -15.94 22.10 13.57
N TRP A 255 -16.71 21.09 13.15
CA TRP A 255 -16.33 20.18 12.05
C TRP A 255 -16.91 20.76 10.76
N GLY A 256 -16.04 21.17 9.84
CA GLY A 256 -16.43 21.64 8.51
C GLY A 256 -16.76 20.45 7.60
N LEU A 257 -18.04 20.29 7.27
CA LEU A 257 -18.49 19.48 6.14
C LEU A 257 -18.17 20.23 4.85
N ALA A 258 -17.25 19.70 4.04
CA ALA A 258 -17.15 20.09 2.64
C ALA A 258 -18.27 19.39 1.86
N LYS A 259 -19.12 20.20 1.21
CA LYS A 259 -20.07 19.77 0.18
C LYS A 259 -19.39 19.70 -1.18
#